data_AF-A0A359KEB8-F1
#
_entry.id   AF-A0A359KEB8-F1
#
_cell.length_a   1.000
_cell.length_b   1.000
_cell.length_c   1.000
_cell.angle_alpha   90.00
_cell.angle_beta   90.00
_cell.angle_gamma   90.00
#
_symmetry.space_group_name_H-M   'P 1'
#
loop_
_entity.id
_entity.type
_entity.pdbx_description
1 polymer ?
#
loop_
_entity_poly.entity_id
_entity_poly.type
_entity_poly.pdbx_seq_one_letter_code
_entity_poly.pdbx_strand_id
1 'polypeptide(L)'
;MPILLAGALALTVAACDRGATPDKTAQAAAFKHDLPEDVSGYYIPTTAVQVGDWRLHHLFMGQVPDFMSWRDGARTAGYAPIMLEFAAGDEARRTRLIPTAYDVTEDHVRFEARSRDLGAVSFDGRLDQDALAKARRNLGDQGVVLKGTLKVGGRTFDGVSMRWWAGD
;
A
#
# COMPACT_ATOMS: atom_id res chain seq x y z
N MET A 1 40.76 -0.13 -62.64
CA MET A 1 40.82 1.34 -62.42
C MET A 1 39.60 1.95 -63.09
N PRO A 2 38.86 2.89 -62.45
CA PRO A 2 39.33 3.82 -61.41
C PRO A 2 38.72 3.60 -60.02
N ILE A 3 39.49 4.08 -59.05
CA ILE A 3 39.17 4.35 -57.64
C ILE A 3 38.60 5.77 -57.59
N LEU A 4 37.62 6.03 -56.72
CA LEU A 4 37.43 7.35 -56.09
C LEU A 4 36.70 7.20 -54.74
N LEU A 5 37.36 7.73 -53.72
CA LEU A 5 36.97 7.88 -52.31
C LEU A 5 35.70 8.72 -52.14
N ALA A 6 34.95 8.48 -51.05
CA ALA A 6 34.60 9.52 -50.07
C ALA A 6 33.95 8.88 -48.82
N GLY A 7 34.59 9.05 -47.66
CA GLY A 7 34.01 8.71 -46.36
C GLY A 7 33.04 9.77 -45.87
N ALA A 8 32.16 9.39 -44.94
CA ALA A 8 31.46 10.31 -44.06
C ALA A 8 31.09 9.62 -42.74
N LEU A 9 31.72 10.14 -41.68
CA LEU A 9 31.28 10.37 -40.30
C LEU A 9 30.47 9.33 -39.52
N ALA A 10 31.05 9.02 -38.35
CA ALA A 10 30.44 8.47 -37.16
C ALA A 10 29.23 9.29 -36.64
N LEU A 11 28.33 8.63 -35.91
CA LEU A 11 27.74 9.13 -34.65
C LEU A 11 27.09 7.98 -33.88
N THR A 12 27.76 7.62 -32.79
CA THR A 12 27.25 6.81 -31.68
C THR A 12 26.04 7.49 -31.04
N VAL A 13 24.91 6.79 -30.95
CA VAL A 13 23.85 7.15 -29.99
C VAL A 13 23.83 6.08 -28.91
N ALA A 14 24.70 6.28 -27.91
CA ALA A 14 24.50 5.69 -26.61
C ALA A 14 23.23 6.31 -26.03
N ALA A 15 22.09 5.63 -26.17
CA ALA A 15 20.88 5.99 -25.46
C ALA A 15 21.11 5.70 -23.99
N CYS A 16 21.56 6.73 -23.27
CA CYS A 16 21.45 6.80 -21.83
C CYS A 16 19.98 6.57 -21.47
N ASP A 17 19.69 5.45 -20.83
CA ASP A 17 18.41 5.17 -20.19
C ASP A 17 18.29 6.09 -18.97
N ARG A 18 17.97 7.36 -19.26
CA ARG A 18 17.86 8.44 -18.29
C ARG A 18 16.42 8.40 -17.79
N GLY A 19 16.26 7.76 -16.63
CA GLY A 19 15.02 7.47 -15.91
C GLY A 19 13.79 8.25 -16.37
N ALA A 20 12.90 7.56 -17.08
CA ALA A 20 11.58 8.06 -17.39
C ALA A 20 10.88 8.45 -16.08
N THR A 21 10.48 9.71 -15.97
CA THR A 21 9.56 10.14 -14.91
C THR A 21 8.31 9.28 -15.05
N PRO A 22 7.83 8.60 -13.99
CA PRO A 22 6.67 7.73 -14.09
C PRO A 22 5.49 8.49 -14.68
N ASP A 23 4.84 7.94 -15.71
CA ASP A 23 3.66 8.54 -16.32
C ASP A 23 2.59 8.76 -15.23
N LYS A 24 2.17 10.02 -15.07
CA LYS A 24 1.15 10.43 -14.10
C LYS A 24 -0.14 9.63 -14.30
N THR A 25 -0.46 9.26 -15.54
CA THR A 25 -1.64 8.47 -15.91
C THR A 25 -1.54 7.03 -15.42
N ALA A 26 -0.39 6.40 -15.61
CA ALA A 26 -0.13 5.05 -15.10
C ALA A 26 -0.11 4.99 -13.57
N GLN A 27 0.40 6.04 -12.91
CA GLN A 27 0.33 6.15 -11.45
C GLN A 27 -1.09 6.35 -10.93
N ALA A 28 -1.91 7.17 -11.59
CA ALA A 28 -3.31 7.32 -11.19
C ALA A 28 -4.09 6.00 -11.30
N ALA A 29 -3.79 5.17 -12.31
CA ALA A 29 -4.42 3.86 -12.47
C ALA A 29 -4.02 2.83 -11.38
N ALA A 30 -2.91 3.05 -10.68
CA ALA A 30 -2.45 2.22 -9.56
C ALA A 30 -3.15 2.54 -8.22
N PHE A 31 -3.93 3.63 -8.15
CA PHE A 31 -4.56 4.10 -6.93
C PHE A 31 -6.06 4.25 -7.13
N LYS A 32 -6.82 3.22 -6.74
CA LYS A 32 -8.27 3.14 -6.95
C LYS A 32 -9.03 3.10 -5.64
N HIS A 33 -10.18 3.77 -5.60
CA HIS A 33 -11.14 3.60 -4.52
C HIS A 33 -12.56 3.71 -5.05
N ASP A 34 -13.47 2.94 -4.47
CA ASP A 34 -14.92 3.01 -4.66
C ASP A 34 -15.59 2.79 -3.30
N LEU A 35 -15.65 3.85 -2.50
CA LEU A 35 -16.08 3.82 -1.11
C LEU A 35 -17.36 4.65 -0.96
N PRO A 36 -18.53 4.01 -0.77
CA PRO A 36 -19.79 4.72 -0.53
C PRO A 36 -19.92 5.23 0.90
N GLU A 37 -19.21 4.58 1.84
CA GLU A 37 -19.23 4.90 3.27
C GLU A 37 -17.82 5.15 3.82
N ASP A 38 -17.77 5.77 5.00
CA ASP A 38 -16.53 6.04 5.69
C ASP A 38 -15.95 4.76 6.34
N VAL A 39 -14.79 4.34 5.86
CA VAL A 39 -14.03 3.17 6.35
C VAL A 39 -12.79 3.57 7.17
N SER A 40 -12.65 4.85 7.49
CA SER A 40 -11.43 5.35 8.14
C SER A 40 -11.22 4.76 9.53
N GLY A 41 -9.95 4.69 9.92
CA GLY A 41 -9.50 4.22 11.22
C GLY A 41 -8.37 3.20 11.13
N TYR A 42 -8.15 2.51 12.24
CA TYR A 42 -7.07 1.56 12.43
C TYR A 42 -7.62 0.14 12.49
N TYR A 43 -7.06 -0.72 11.65
CA TYR A 43 -7.38 -2.13 11.55
C TYR A 43 -6.27 -2.91 12.25
N ILE A 44 -6.57 -3.36 13.47
CA ILE A 44 -5.62 -3.97 14.39
C ILE A 44 -5.67 -5.49 14.25
N PRO A 45 -4.55 -6.19 13.97
CA PRO A 45 -4.52 -7.64 13.90
C PRO A 45 -5.00 -8.28 15.21
N THR A 46 -5.87 -9.28 15.11
CA THR A 46 -6.34 -10.04 16.27
C THR A 46 -5.38 -11.15 16.69
N THR A 47 -4.43 -11.48 15.81
CA THR A 47 -3.34 -12.43 16.06
C THR A 47 -2.02 -11.82 15.61
N ALA A 48 -0.93 -12.21 16.25
CA ALA A 48 0.39 -11.70 15.92
C ALA A 48 0.83 -12.22 14.54
N VAL A 49 1.17 -11.30 13.63
CA VAL A 49 1.83 -11.60 12.36
C VAL A 49 3.26 -11.08 12.42
N GLN A 50 4.24 -11.99 12.39
CA GLN A 50 5.64 -11.68 12.68
C GLN A 50 6.58 -12.17 11.56
N VAL A 51 7.50 -11.32 11.12
CA VAL A 51 8.58 -11.61 10.16
C VAL A 51 9.90 -11.10 10.71
N GLY A 52 10.77 -12.02 11.13
CA GLY A 52 11.99 -11.63 11.87
C GLY A 52 11.61 -10.81 13.09
N ASP A 53 12.23 -9.65 13.25
CA ASP A 53 11.95 -8.74 14.36
C ASP A 53 10.69 -7.88 14.15
N TRP A 54 10.08 -7.90 12.97
CA TRP A 54 8.96 -7.03 12.62
C TRP A 54 7.60 -7.70 12.85
N ARG A 55 6.75 -7.04 13.63
CA ARG A 55 5.36 -7.38 13.87
C ARG A 55 4.45 -6.47 13.08
N LEU A 56 3.42 -7.01 12.44
CA LEU A 56 2.33 -6.19 11.91
C LEU A 56 1.66 -5.46 13.08
N HIS A 57 1.68 -4.14 13.04
CA HIS A 57 1.06 -3.30 14.05
C HIS A 57 -0.38 -2.98 13.67
N HIS A 58 -0.61 -2.43 12.48
CA HIS A 58 -1.95 -2.10 11.99
C HIS A 58 -1.97 -1.87 10.48
N LEU A 59 -3.16 -1.92 9.90
CA LEU A 59 -3.48 -1.26 8.64
C LEU A 59 -4.26 0.03 8.97
N PHE A 60 -3.84 1.15 8.41
CA PHE A 60 -4.56 2.43 8.51
C PHE A 60 -5.34 2.65 7.21
N MET A 61 -6.59 3.13 7.32
CA MET A 61 -7.31 3.74 6.21
C MET A 61 -7.78 5.13 6.59
N GLY A 62 -7.56 6.09 5.70
CA GLY A 62 -7.98 7.47 5.83
C GLY A 62 -9.42 7.69 5.36
N GLN A 63 -9.81 8.96 5.31
CA GLN A 63 -11.11 9.38 4.82
C GLN A 63 -11.11 9.44 3.28
N VAL A 64 -12.29 9.40 2.65
CA VAL A 64 -12.43 9.50 1.18
C VAL A 64 -11.67 10.70 0.57
N PRO A 65 -11.66 11.91 1.17
CA PRO A 65 -10.86 13.03 0.67
C PRO A 65 -9.34 12.76 0.62
N ASP A 66 -8.81 11.91 1.50
CA ASP A 66 -7.40 11.52 1.48
C ASP A 66 -7.09 10.65 0.24
N PHE A 67 -8.00 9.72 -0.08
CA PHE A 67 -7.90 8.87 -1.27
C PHE A 67 -7.97 9.68 -2.57
N MET A 68 -8.87 10.66 -2.64
CA MET A 68 -8.98 11.58 -3.78
C MET A 68 -7.70 12.41 -3.94
N SER A 69 -7.24 13.05 -2.85
CA SER A 69 -6.04 13.88 -2.86
C SER A 69 -4.80 13.10 -3.31
N TRP A 70 -4.63 11.88 -2.80
CA TRP A 70 -3.49 11.02 -3.18
C TRP A 70 -3.50 10.64 -4.66
N ARG A 71 -4.66 10.24 -5.19
CA ARG A 71 -4.85 9.89 -6.61
C ARG A 71 -4.55 11.09 -7.51
N ASP A 72 -4.99 12.28 -7.11
CA ASP A 72 -4.85 13.51 -7.90
C ASP A 72 -3.42 14.08 -7.83
N GLY A 73 -2.57 13.49 -6.98
CA GLY A 73 -1.12 13.70 -6.93
C GLY A 73 -0.65 14.51 -5.72
N ALA A 74 -1.54 14.90 -4.81
CA ALA A 74 -1.19 15.53 -3.54
C ALA A 74 -0.65 14.45 -2.58
N ARG A 75 0.65 14.18 -2.68
CA ARG A 75 1.35 13.16 -1.89
C ARG A 75 2.12 13.79 -0.76
N THR A 76 1.68 13.57 0.47
CA THR A 76 2.44 13.93 1.67
C THR A 76 3.48 12.85 1.93
N ALA A 77 4.74 13.24 2.12
CA ALA A 77 5.79 12.29 2.47
C ALA A 77 5.45 11.60 3.79
N GLY A 78 5.42 10.27 3.79
CA GLY A 78 5.17 9.48 5.00
C GLY A 78 3.71 9.35 5.43
N TYR A 79 2.75 9.89 4.65
CA TYR A 79 1.33 9.77 4.95
C TYR A 79 0.49 9.57 3.68
N ALA A 80 -0.07 8.37 3.54
CA ALA A 80 -0.92 7.94 2.43
C ALA A 80 -2.30 7.53 2.96
N PRO A 81 -3.34 7.50 2.11
CA PRO A 81 -4.70 7.18 2.54
C PRO A 81 -4.88 5.73 2.98
N ILE A 82 -3.96 4.83 2.62
CA ILE A 82 -3.89 3.47 3.15
C ILE A 82 -2.44 3.13 3.44
N MET A 83 -2.17 2.57 4.61
CA MET A 83 -0.80 2.25 5.04
C MET A 83 -0.78 1.00 5.90
N LEU A 84 0.23 0.16 5.71
CA LEU A 84 0.58 -0.87 6.68
C LEU A 84 1.71 -0.36 7.56
N GLU A 85 1.59 -0.52 8.87
CA GLU A 85 2.66 -0.21 9.82
C GLU A 85 3.14 -1.48 10.50
N PHE A 86 4.46 -1.66 10.54
CA PHE A 86 5.13 -2.72 11.27
C PHE A 86 5.97 -2.10 12.40
N ALA A 87 6.00 -2.75 13.54
CA ALA A 87 6.83 -2.39 14.67
C ALA A 87 7.90 -3.48 14.89
N ALA A 88 9.12 -3.08 15.20
CA ALA A 88 10.13 -4.04 15.63
C ALA A 88 9.79 -4.56 17.04
N GLY A 89 10.42 -5.66 17.47
CA GLY A 89 10.16 -6.28 18.77
C GLY A 89 10.41 -5.37 19.99
N ASP A 90 11.20 -4.29 19.83
CA ASP A 90 11.42 -3.25 20.85
C ASP A 90 10.32 -2.17 20.88
N GLU A 91 9.37 -2.22 19.94
CA GLU A 91 8.29 -1.25 19.64
C GLU A 91 8.73 0.21 19.38
N ALA A 92 10.01 0.54 19.63
CA ALA A 92 10.61 1.85 19.40
C ALA A 92 10.83 2.12 17.92
N ARG A 93 11.14 1.08 17.14
CA ARG A 93 11.29 1.20 15.68
C ARG A 93 9.98 0.83 15.00
N ARG A 94 9.44 1.79 14.25
CA ARG A 94 8.28 1.58 13.38
C ARG A 94 8.65 1.85 11.94
N THR A 95 8.10 1.05 11.04
CA THR A 95 8.19 1.27 9.60
C THR A 95 6.79 1.33 9.02
N ARG A 96 6.51 2.46 8.36
CA ARG A 96 5.23 2.74 7.72
C ARG A 96 5.39 2.57 6.23
N LEU A 97 4.55 1.73 5.65
CA LEU A 97 4.62 1.36 4.26
C LEU A 97 3.71 2.27 3.44
N ILE A 98 4.32 3.07 2.58
CA ILE A 98 3.61 3.90 1.61
C ILE A 98 3.25 3.02 0.40
N PRO A 99 1.98 3.02 -0.05
CA PRO A 99 1.54 2.16 -1.12
C PRO A 99 2.19 2.53 -2.44
N THR A 100 2.61 1.52 -3.18
CA THR A 100 2.92 1.62 -4.61
C THR A 100 1.68 1.40 -5.47
N ALA A 101 0.69 0.66 -4.95
CA ALA A 101 -0.64 0.52 -5.53
C ALA A 101 -1.66 0.18 -4.45
N TYR A 102 -2.92 0.52 -4.67
CA TYR A 102 -4.05 0.03 -3.88
C TYR A 102 -5.34 0.03 -4.71
N ASP A 103 -6.27 -0.83 -4.29
CA ASP A 103 -7.65 -0.85 -4.75
C ASP A 103 -8.53 -1.09 -3.52
N VAL A 104 -9.42 -0.14 -3.20
CA VAL A 104 -10.23 -0.18 -1.99
C VAL A 104 -11.69 0.05 -2.36
N THR A 105 -12.51 -0.99 -2.20
CA THR A 105 -13.95 -0.95 -2.44
C THR A 105 -14.72 -1.06 -1.13
N GLU A 106 -16.05 -1.06 -1.21
CA GLU A 106 -16.90 -1.38 -0.06
C GLU A 106 -16.63 -2.77 0.55
N ASP A 107 -16.17 -3.75 -0.23
CA ASP A 107 -16.03 -5.14 0.26
C ASP A 107 -14.60 -5.68 0.15
N HIS A 108 -13.66 -4.93 -0.43
CA HIS A 108 -12.32 -5.40 -0.72
C HIS A 108 -11.25 -4.35 -0.42
N VAL A 109 -10.11 -4.82 0.09
CA VAL A 109 -8.92 -4.02 0.35
C VAL A 109 -7.73 -4.73 -0.27
N ARG A 110 -7.17 -4.14 -1.32
CA ARG A 110 -5.89 -4.51 -1.89
C ARG A 110 -4.85 -3.43 -1.66
N PHE A 111 -3.68 -3.83 -1.19
CA PHE A 111 -2.56 -2.96 -0.91
C PHE A 111 -1.27 -3.59 -1.40
N GLU A 112 -0.39 -2.80 -2.00
CA GLU A 112 0.97 -3.20 -2.38
C GLU A 112 1.97 -2.10 -1.99
N ALA A 113 3.11 -2.49 -1.42
CA ALA A 113 4.21 -1.59 -1.09
C ALA A 113 5.57 -2.28 -1.15
N ARG A 114 6.63 -1.48 -1.04
CA ARG A 114 8.01 -1.96 -0.87
C ARG A 114 8.63 -1.36 0.38
N SER A 115 9.40 -2.18 1.08
CA SER A 115 10.18 -1.80 2.26
C SER A 115 11.62 -2.25 2.09
N ARG A 116 12.56 -1.45 2.60
CA ARG A 116 13.97 -1.86 2.68
C ARG A 116 14.15 -3.06 3.61
N ASP A 117 13.41 -3.09 4.72
CA ASP A 117 13.58 -4.10 5.77
C ASP A 117 12.70 -5.34 5.56
N LEU A 118 11.54 -5.18 4.90
CA LEU A 118 10.54 -6.24 4.71
C LEU A 118 10.48 -6.78 3.27
N GLY A 119 11.09 -6.09 2.30
CA GLY A 119 10.96 -6.42 0.88
C GLY A 119 9.59 -6.00 0.30
N ALA A 120 9.08 -6.79 -0.65
CA ALA A 120 7.74 -6.57 -1.20
C ALA A 120 6.67 -6.97 -0.19
N VAL A 121 5.64 -6.13 -0.03
CA VAL A 121 4.52 -6.38 0.89
C VAL A 121 3.22 -6.22 0.12
N SER A 122 2.30 -7.17 0.29
CA SER A 122 0.96 -7.06 -0.28
C SER A 122 -0.10 -7.58 0.68
N PHE A 123 -1.24 -6.91 0.75
CA PHE A 123 -2.43 -7.40 1.44
C PHE A 123 -3.60 -7.47 0.46
N ASP A 124 -4.38 -8.54 0.56
CA ASP A 124 -5.62 -8.74 -0.18
C ASP A 124 -6.65 -9.30 0.82
N GLY A 125 -7.72 -8.55 1.07
CA GLY A 125 -8.69 -8.92 2.09
C GLY A 125 -10.10 -8.43 1.81
N ARG A 126 -11.06 -9.07 2.47
CA ARG A 126 -12.48 -8.74 2.44
C ARG A 126 -12.86 -7.91 3.66
N LEU A 127 -13.55 -6.80 3.41
CA LEU A 127 -14.11 -5.92 4.43
C LEU A 127 -15.57 -6.32 4.69
N ASP A 128 -15.92 -6.49 5.96
CA ASP A 128 -17.29 -6.76 6.42
C ASP A 128 -17.92 -5.44 6.86
N GLN A 129 -18.79 -4.90 6.01
CA GLN A 129 -19.45 -3.61 6.23
C GLN A 129 -20.40 -3.62 7.43
N ASP A 130 -21.12 -4.72 7.65
CA ASP A 130 -22.04 -4.83 8.79
C ASP A 130 -21.27 -4.85 10.11
N ALA A 131 -20.17 -5.63 10.16
CA ALA A 131 -19.29 -5.67 11.31
C ALA A 131 -18.59 -4.33 11.55
N LEU A 132 -18.13 -3.66 10.49
CA LEU A 132 -17.52 -2.33 10.59
C LEU A 132 -18.52 -1.30 11.11
N ALA A 133 -19.71 -1.21 10.52
CA ALA A 133 -20.76 -0.28 10.96
C ALA A 133 -21.13 -0.51 12.43
N LYS A 134 -21.19 -1.77 12.88
CA LYS A 134 -21.40 -2.11 14.29
C LYS A 134 -20.21 -1.67 15.17
N ALA A 135 -18.98 -1.95 14.77
CA ALA A 135 -17.79 -1.56 15.52
C ALA A 135 -17.69 -0.04 15.68
N ARG A 136 -18.03 0.73 14.64
CA ARG A 136 -18.06 2.19 14.65
C ARG A 136 -19.11 2.75 15.61
N ARG A 137 -20.35 2.23 15.55
CA ARG A 137 -21.43 2.61 16.49
C ARG A 137 -21.07 2.34 17.95
N ASN A 138 -20.27 1.31 18.20
CA ASN A 138 -19.86 0.91 19.55
C ASN A 138 -18.52 1.54 19.99
N LEU A 139 -17.94 2.46 19.20
CA LEU A 139 -16.64 3.10 19.46
C LEU A 139 -15.48 2.09 19.64
N GLY A 140 -15.57 0.95 18.96
CA GLY A 140 -14.64 -0.17 19.08
C GLY A 140 -15.34 -1.43 19.56
N ASP A 141 -15.36 -2.44 18.69
CA ASP A 141 -15.78 -3.81 19.01
C ASP A 141 -14.57 -4.76 18.83
N GLN A 142 -14.56 -5.89 19.53
CA GLN A 142 -13.55 -6.94 19.37
C GLN A 142 -13.81 -7.82 18.13
N GLY A 143 -14.94 -7.63 17.46
CA GLY A 143 -15.30 -8.33 16.23
C GLY A 143 -14.28 -8.11 15.11
N VAL A 144 -14.05 -9.17 14.32
CA VAL A 144 -13.26 -9.09 13.08
C VAL A 144 -14.08 -8.34 12.04
N VAL A 145 -13.48 -7.30 11.44
CA VAL A 145 -14.08 -6.51 10.37
C VAL A 145 -13.38 -6.70 9.03
N LEU A 146 -12.10 -7.11 9.05
CA LEU A 146 -11.27 -7.25 7.86
C LEU A 146 -10.52 -8.57 7.95
N LYS A 147 -10.62 -9.38 6.90
CA LYS A 147 -9.92 -10.67 6.83
C LYS A 147 -9.28 -10.86 5.46
N GLY A 148 -8.03 -11.31 5.43
CA GLY A 148 -7.31 -11.47 4.17
C GLY A 148 -6.03 -12.28 4.26
N THR A 149 -5.27 -12.22 3.17
CA THR A 149 -3.94 -12.79 3.04
C THR A 149 -2.92 -11.65 2.99
N LEU A 150 -1.91 -11.74 3.86
CA LEU A 150 -0.76 -10.83 3.87
C LEU A 150 0.48 -11.56 3.35
N LYS A 151 1.19 -10.94 2.43
CA LYS A 151 2.50 -11.40 1.96
C LYS A 151 3.56 -10.38 2.35
N VAL A 152 4.68 -10.85 2.89
CA VAL A 152 5.80 -10.01 3.33
C VAL A 152 7.10 -10.71 2.91
N GLY A 153 7.81 -10.10 1.96
CA GLY A 153 8.96 -10.71 1.31
C GLY A 153 8.55 -12.05 0.67
N GLY A 154 9.22 -13.13 1.07
CA GLY A 154 8.91 -14.50 0.62
C GLY A 154 7.89 -15.26 1.48
N ARG A 155 7.27 -14.63 2.50
CA ARG A 155 6.34 -15.29 3.42
C ARG A 155 4.89 -14.92 3.12
N THR A 156 4.00 -15.88 3.26
CA THR A 156 2.54 -15.72 3.14
C THR A 156 1.88 -16.05 4.46
N PHE A 157 0.91 -15.23 4.86
CA PHE A 157 0.08 -15.38 6.04
C PHE A 157 -1.39 -15.35 5.60
N ASP A 158 -2.04 -16.50 5.65
CA ASP A 158 -3.46 -16.61 5.30
C ASP A 158 -4.34 -16.39 6.53
N GLY A 159 -5.54 -15.84 6.30
CA GLY A 159 -6.53 -15.65 7.36
C GLY A 159 -6.17 -14.56 8.38
N VAL A 160 -5.29 -13.63 8.02
CA VAL A 160 -5.00 -12.44 8.84
C VAL A 160 -6.31 -11.72 9.09
N SER A 161 -6.69 -11.59 10.35
CA SER A 161 -7.95 -11.03 10.79
C SER A 161 -7.69 -9.77 11.61
N MET A 162 -8.47 -8.72 11.38
CA MET A 162 -8.29 -7.42 12.02
C MET A 162 -9.62 -6.90 12.57
N ARG A 163 -9.55 -6.27 13.74
CA ARG A 163 -10.65 -5.51 14.36
C ARG A 163 -10.48 -4.03 14.07
N TRP A 164 -11.56 -3.27 14.11
CA TRP A 164 -11.53 -1.82 13.92
C TRP A 164 -11.26 -1.07 15.23
N TRP A 165 -10.58 0.08 15.14
CA TRP A 165 -10.39 1.04 16.20
C TRP A 165 -10.39 2.46 15.62
N ALA A 166 -11.08 3.38 16.29
CA ALA A 166 -11.28 4.76 15.82
C ALA A 166 -10.00 5.59 15.75
N GLY A 167 -8.97 5.23 16.53
CA GLY A 167 -7.94 6.17 16.94
C GLY A 167 -8.33 6.83 18.27
N ASP A 168 -7.34 7.40 18.95
CA ASP A 168 -7.54 8.33 20.08
C ASP A 168 -7.51 9.76 19.52
#